data_AF-A0A949MFS4-F1
#
_entry.id   AF-A0A949MFS4-F1
#
_cell.length_a   1.000
_cell.length_b   1.000
_cell.length_c   1.000
_cell.angle_alpha   90.00
_cell.angle_beta   90.00
_cell.angle_gamma   90.00
#
_symmetry.space_group_name_H-M   'P 1'
#
loop_
_entity.id
_entity.type
_entity.pdbx_description
1 polymer ?
#
loop_
_entity_poly.entity_id
_entity_poly.type
_entity_poly.pdbx_seq_one_letter_code
_entity_poly.pdbx_strand_id
1 'polypeptide(L)'
;NGLVYLVLAAVLIYNYSYWTVQMASSNREAAAIRLLNRAGRDLDATGMSSVARAVDPMPARYYKLADLAGLLYQNHDLKERLADYPAFLGLAERSDFKQLGKDEAFQEAWQGHAPLGELLNSPGAKAILDTPSVAGMVLAMVETNLDDLQTYLKTGKSPKYDSEPILGRWHVNVPASLAVETQSQTNMPLPAFQGLEALWERAYGNTRLVADARGEVFLDNMANIRTAPKRMPTVQMENESGQWTGDGLDYQFTFGGNKTAAGKTDGLRLRFIMAGKTLIFDR
;
A
#
# COMPACT_ATOMS: atom_id res chain seq x y z
N ASN A 1 0.90 4.45 -7.12
CA ASN A 1 0.50 5.30 -5.98
C ASN A 1 1.53 5.23 -4.84
N GLY A 2 2.75 5.73 -5.04
CA GLY A 2 3.84 5.61 -4.04
C GLY A 2 3.85 6.67 -2.91
N LEU A 3 2.79 7.46 -2.77
CA LEU A 3 2.83 8.73 -2.01
C LEU A 3 2.49 8.63 -0.53
N VAL A 4 1.49 7.80 -0.25
CA VAL A 4 1.02 7.39 1.09
C VAL A 4 2.20 7.06 2.00
N TYR A 5 3.19 6.41 1.43
CA TYR A 5 4.31 5.78 2.11
C TYR A 5 5.44 6.74 2.49
N LEU A 6 5.68 7.74 1.64
CA LEU A 6 6.66 8.79 1.89
C LEU A 6 6.17 9.69 3.04
N VAL A 7 4.89 10.08 3.03
CA VAL A 7 4.25 10.78 4.15
C VAL A 7 4.31 9.93 5.40
N LEU A 8 3.81 8.69 5.38
CA LEU A 8 3.69 7.90 6.61
C LEU A 8 5.03 7.59 7.30
N ALA A 9 6.11 7.34 6.55
CA ALA A 9 7.43 7.21 7.15
C ALA A 9 7.91 8.56 7.74
N ALA A 10 7.84 9.64 6.98
CA ALA A 10 8.30 10.96 7.43
C ALA A 10 7.51 11.47 8.65
N VAL A 11 6.19 11.28 8.66
CA VAL A 11 5.24 11.71 9.70
C VAL A 11 5.57 11.10 11.05
N LEU A 12 5.86 9.80 11.08
CA LEU A 12 6.12 9.07 12.31
C LEU A 12 7.48 9.45 12.91
N ILE A 13 8.53 9.47 12.09
CA ILE A 13 9.86 9.87 12.57
C ILE A 13 9.91 11.36 12.93
N TYR A 14 9.20 12.24 12.23
CA TYR A 14 9.14 13.66 12.59
C TYR A 14 8.40 13.89 13.92
N ASN A 15 7.23 13.28 14.16
CA ASN A 15 6.53 13.47 15.44
C ASN A 15 7.24 12.82 16.63
N TYR A 16 7.90 11.67 16.44
CA TYR A 16 8.64 11.03 17.54
C TYR A 16 9.98 11.70 17.81
N SER A 17 10.65 12.28 16.81
CA SER A 17 11.74 13.23 17.07
C SER A 17 11.23 14.51 17.74
N TYR A 18 10.03 15.01 17.37
CA TYR A 18 9.42 16.15 18.04
C TYR A 18 9.10 15.88 19.53
N TRP A 19 8.72 14.64 19.90
CA TRP A 19 8.62 14.23 21.31
C TRP A 19 9.97 14.29 22.05
N THR A 20 11.09 13.97 21.40
CA THR A 20 12.43 14.21 21.98
C THR A 20 12.77 15.71 22.05
N VAL A 21 12.21 16.53 21.17
CA VAL A 21 12.32 18.01 21.18
C VAL A 21 11.38 18.68 22.19
N GLN A 22 10.36 18.00 22.71
CA GLN A 22 9.58 18.53 23.85
C GLN A 22 10.39 18.58 25.16
N MET A 23 11.56 17.93 25.22
CA MET A 23 12.58 18.18 26.26
C MET A 23 13.59 19.29 25.90
N ALA A 24 13.50 19.90 24.71
CA ALA A 24 14.47 20.84 24.16
C ALA A 24 13.78 22.08 23.54
N SER A 25 13.06 22.84 24.36
CA SER A 25 12.30 24.01 23.91
C SER A 25 13.18 25.15 23.35
N SER A 26 12.72 25.70 22.20
CA SER A 26 13.14 26.94 21.52
C SER A 26 14.37 26.93 20.56
N ASN A 27 14.12 27.45 19.34
CA ASN A 27 15.00 28.14 18.37
C ASN A 27 16.43 27.62 18.04
N ARG A 28 16.88 26.47 18.53
CA ARG A 28 18.24 25.94 18.26
C ARG A 28 18.35 24.99 17.06
N GLU A 29 17.24 24.70 16.38
CA GLU A 29 17.09 23.55 15.46
C GLU A 29 18.17 23.48 14.37
N ALA A 30 18.39 24.55 13.61
CA ALA A 30 19.38 24.56 12.52
C ALA A 30 20.83 24.38 12.98
N ALA A 31 21.14 24.69 14.24
CA ALA A 31 22.47 24.47 14.83
C ALA A 31 22.56 23.08 15.48
N ALA A 32 21.55 22.68 16.26
CA ALA A 32 21.50 21.41 16.97
C ALA A 32 21.50 20.21 16.01
N ILE A 33 20.72 20.25 14.93
CA ILE A 33 20.67 19.17 13.93
C ILE A 33 22.01 19.06 13.19
N ARG A 34 22.68 20.19 12.88
CA ARG A 34 24.02 20.19 12.29
C ARG A 34 25.09 19.69 13.27
N LEU A 35 24.92 19.91 14.57
CA LEU A 35 25.81 19.41 15.62
C LEU A 35 25.64 17.90 15.80
N LEU A 36 24.41 17.38 15.91
CA LEU A 36 24.12 15.93 15.94
C LEU A 36 24.67 15.24 14.69
N ASN A 37 24.36 15.76 13.50
CA ASN A 37 24.79 15.17 12.23
C ASN A 37 26.30 15.32 11.97
N ARG A 38 27.05 16.01 12.84
CA ARG A 38 28.52 16.02 12.85
C ARG A 38 29.05 15.07 13.93
N ALA A 39 28.60 15.24 15.17
CA ALA A 39 28.96 14.40 16.31
C ALA A 39 28.71 12.90 16.07
N GLY A 40 27.62 12.51 15.41
CA GLY A 40 27.36 11.11 15.06
C GLY A 40 28.39 10.52 14.07
N ARG A 41 28.81 11.31 13.07
CA ARG A 41 29.87 10.90 12.14
C ARG A 41 31.25 10.86 12.80
N ASP A 42 31.52 11.80 13.70
CA ASP A 42 32.77 11.85 14.46
C ASP A 42 32.83 10.71 15.52
N LEU A 43 31.69 10.26 16.05
CA LEU A 43 31.56 9.10 16.97
C LEU A 43 31.80 7.75 16.29
N ASP A 44 31.26 7.54 15.08
CA ASP A 44 31.56 6.32 14.32
C ASP A 44 33.00 6.32 13.79
N ALA A 45 33.53 7.47 13.35
CA ALA A 45 34.93 7.61 12.94
C ALA A 45 35.94 7.38 14.08
N THR A 46 35.51 7.43 15.35
CA THR A 46 36.35 7.19 16.53
C THR A 46 36.06 5.86 17.23
N GLY A 47 35.11 5.04 16.74
CA GLY A 47 34.73 3.77 17.35
C GLY A 47 34.01 3.87 18.70
N MET A 48 33.63 5.09 19.12
CA MET A 48 33.01 5.36 20.43
C MET A 48 31.49 5.15 20.45
N SER A 49 30.87 4.70 19.35
CA SER A 49 29.42 4.42 19.30
C SER A 49 28.95 3.29 20.25
N SER A 50 29.88 2.45 20.75
CA SER A 50 29.63 1.53 21.86
C SER A 50 29.51 2.23 23.23
N VAL A 51 30.28 3.30 23.45
CA VAL A 51 30.29 4.12 24.67
C VAL A 51 29.11 5.09 24.69
N ALA A 52 28.73 5.64 23.53
CA ALA A 52 27.52 6.46 23.41
C ALA A 52 26.25 5.73 23.89
N ARG A 53 26.11 4.44 23.55
CA ARG A 53 25.02 3.56 24.03
C ARG A 53 25.03 3.28 25.54
N ALA A 54 26.08 3.64 26.26
CA ALA A 54 26.14 3.55 27.72
C ALA A 54 25.74 4.87 28.42
N VAL A 55 25.52 5.95 27.66
CA VAL A 55 25.19 7.30 28.17
C VAL A 55 23.85 7.81 27.63
N ASP A 56 23.46 7.38 26.42
CA ASP A 56 22.17 7.72 25.80
C ASP A 56 21.06 6.73 26.22
N PRO A 57 20.02 7.15 26.97
CA PRO A 57 18.92 6.28 27.40
C PRO A 57 17.87 6.00 26.31
N MET A 58 18.06 6.42 25.06
CA MET A 58 17.13 6.15 23.95
C MET A 58 16.92 4.63 23.74
N PRO A 59 15.69 4.10 23.93
CA PRO A 59 15.42 2.67 23.77
C PRO A 59 15.66 2.19 22.35
N ALA A 60 16.15 0.94 22.17
CA ALA A 60 16.65 0.41 20.90
C ALA A 60 15.71 0.58 19.66
N ARG A 61 14.39 0.68 19.88
CA ARG A 61 13.40 1.01 18.83
C ARG A 61 13.65 2.36 18.14
N TYR A 62 14.18 3.35 18.87
CA TYR A 62 14.46 4.70 18.36
C TYR A 62 15.44 4.65 17.19
N TYR A 63 16.59 3.98 17.36
CA TYR A 63 17.59 3.83 16.31
C TYR A 63 17.02 3.08 15.09
N LYS A 64 16.30 1.96 15.30
CA LYS A 64 15.66 1.21 14.19
C LYS A 64 14.66 2.06 13.38
N LEU A 65 13.95 2.99 14.00
CA LEU A 65 13.05 3.92 13.32
C LEU A 65 13.81 5.03 12.58
N ALA A 66 14.89 5.56 13.17
CA ALA A 66 15.77 6.53 12.51
C ALA A 66 16.49 5.93 11.29
N ASP A 67 16.99 4.69 11.40
CA ASP A 67 17.59 3.92 10.30
C ASP A 67 16.59 3.70 9.16
N LEU A 68 15.33 3.37 9.49
CA LEU A 68 14.24 3.22 8.53
C LEU A 68 13.93 4.55 7.81
N ALA A 69 13.95 5.68 8.51
CA ALA A 69 13.77 7.00 7.90
C ALA A 69 14.90 7.34 6.92
N GLY A 70 16.15 7.11 7.33
CA GLY A 70 17.33 7.33 6.49
C GLY A 70 17.28 6.47 5.22
N LEU A 71 16.97 5.18 5.38
CA LEU A 71 16.81 4.24 4.27
C LEU A 71 15.76 4.74 3.27
N LEU A 72 14.57 5.13 3.72
CA LEU A 72 13.46 5.51 2.85
C LEU A 72 13.63 6.88 2.19
N TYR A 73 14.22 7.86 2.89
CA TYR A 73 14.51 9.18 2.30
C TYR A 73 15.63 9.10 1.23
N GLN A 74 16.65 8.29 1.47
CA GLN A 74 17.77 8.14 0.53
C GLN A 74 17.43 7.27 -0.69
N ASN A 75 16.55 6.28 -0.54
CA ASN A 75 16.27 5.26 -1.57
C ASN A 75 14.81 5.33 -2.04
N HIS A 76 14.53 6.34 -2.85
CA HIS A 76 13.20 6.66 -3.38
C HIS A 76 12.61 5.51 -4.23
N ASP A 77 13.43 4.64 -4.83
CA ASP A 77 12.96 3.44 -5.55
C ASP A 77 12.29 2.41 -4.63
N LEU A 78 12.54 2.48 -3.31
CA LEU A 78 11.81 1.67 -2.34
C LEU A 78 10.32 2.07 -2.20
N LYS A 79 9.88 3.19 -2.81
CA LYS A 79 8.48 3.65 -2.84
C LYS A 79 7.49 2.58 -3.29
N GLU A 80 7.87 1.74 -4.25
CA GLU A 80 7.01 0.71 -4.85
C GLU A 80 6.96 -0.52 -3.95
N ARG A 81 8.13 -1.04 -3.53
CA ARG A 81 8.20 -2.10 -2.50
C ARG A 81 7.38 -1.71 -1.27
N LEU A 82 7.65 -0.54 -0.68
CA LEU A 82 6.95 -0.06 0.51
C LEU A 82 5.42 0.06 0.29
N ALA A 83 4.99 0.36 -0.95
CA ALA A 83 3.57 0.43 -1.31
C ALA A 83 2.88 -0.93 -1.46
N ASP A 84 3.64 -2.01 -1.60
CA ASP A 84 3.16 -3.38 -1.74
C ASP A 84 3.46 -4.25 -0.50
N TYR A 85 3.99 -3.65 0.58
CA TYR A 85 4.20 -4.34 1.85
C TYR A 85 2.85 -4.80 2.44
N PRO A 86 2.64 -6.12 2.70
CA PRO A 86 1.30 -6.66 2.96
C PRO A 86 0.51 -6.05 4.12
N ALA A 87 1.18 -5.62 5.19
CA ALA A 87 0.52 -4.96 6.32
C ALA A 87 -0.04 -3.58 5.95
N PHE A 88 0.54 -2.90 4.96
CA PHE A 88 0.15 -1.54 4.58
C PHE A 88 -0.75 -1.47 3.34
N LEU A 89 -1.04 -2.59 2.66
CA LEU A 89 -1.83 -2.59 1.42
C LEU A 89 -3.17 -1.86 1.60
N GLY A 90 -3.91 -2.16 2.66
CA GLY A 90 -5.18 -1.50 2.98
C GLY A 90 -5.07 -0.03 3.40
N LEU A 91 -3.89 0.45 3.84
CA LEU A 91 -3.69 1.88 4.11
C LEU A 91 -3.81 2.70 2.82
N ALA A 92 -3.21 2.24 1.72
CA ALA A 92 -3.31 2.89 0.41
C ALA A 92 -4.72 2.85 -0.21
N GLU A 93 -5.64 2.06 0.35
CA GLU A 93 -7.00 1.93 -0.15
C GLU A 93 -8.04 2.84 0.53
N ARG A 94 -7.65 3.46 1.66
CA ARG A 94 -8.46 4.46 2.38
C ARG A 94 -8.58 5.79 1.61
N SER A 95 -9.63 6.55 1.89
CA SER A 95 -9.95 7.81 1.17
C SER A 95 -8.99 8.97 1.45
N ASP A 96 -8.43 9.08 2.65
CA ASP A 96 -7.41 10.06 3.03
C ASP A 96 -6.11 9.85 2.25
N PHE A 97 -5.62 8.60 2.26
CA PHE A 97 -4.43 8.19 1.54
C PHE A 97 -4.62 8.17 0.01
N LYS A 98 -5.81 7.81 -0.50
CA LYS A 98 -6.17 7.96 -1.92
C LYS A 98 -6.29 9.42 -2.38
N GLN A 99 -6.60 10.36 -1.49
CA GLN A 99 -6.62 11.81 -1.81
C GLN A 99 -5.20 12.37 -1.86
N LEU A 100 -4.40 12.15 -0.81
CA LEU A 100 -2.97 12.48 -0.81
C LEU A 100 -2.28 11.92 -2.07
N GLY A 101 -2.54 10.66 -2.42
CA GLY A 101 -1.95 10.01 -3.60
C GLY A 101 -2.22 10.69 -4.95
N LYS A 102 -3.15 11.65 -5.02
CA LYS A 102 -3.51 12.45 -6.20
C LYS A 102 -3.07 13.92 -6.12
N ASP A 103 -2.38 14.31 -5.05
CA ASP A 103 -1.79 15.65 -4.89
C ASP A 103 -0.55 15.76 -5.79
N GLU A 104 -0.71 16.35 -6.97
CA GLU A 104 0.36 16.49 -7.98
C GLU A 104 1.53 17.32 -7.44
N ALA A 105 1.27 18.39 -6.67
CA ALA A 105 2.32 19.21 -6.06
C ALA A 105 3.12 18.41 -5.02
N PHE A 106 2.47 17.53 -4.26
CA PHE A 106 3.18 16.60 -3.39
C PHE A 106 4.01 15.57 -4.18
N GLN A 107 3.45 15.01 -5.28
CA GLN A 107 4.17 14.07 -6.16
C GLN A 107 5.45 14.70 -6.73
N GLU A 108 5.38 15.95 -7.19
CA GLU A 108 6.52 16.69 -7.71
C GLU A 108 7.55 16.99 -6.61
N ALA A 109 7.13 17.47 -5.44
CA ALA A 109 8.02 17.72 -4.31
C ALA A 109 8.74 16.44 -3.84
N TRP A 110 8.05 15.30 -3.82
CA TRP A 110 8.62 14.00 -3.43
C TRP A 110 9.63 13.48 -4.45
N GLN A 111 9.35 13.66 -5.74
CA GLN A 111 10.25 13.28 -6.84
C GLN A 111 11.47 14.21 -6.94
N GLY A 112 11.32 15.49 -6.60
CA GLY A 112 12.39 16.49 -6.56
C GLY A 112 13.22 16.51 -5.26
N HIS A 113 13.12 15.47 -4.43
CA HIS A 113 13.86 15.32 -3.16
C HIS A 113 13.68 16.49 -2.17
N ALA A 114 12.50 17.11 -2.15
CA ALA A 114 12.21 18.24 -1.26
C ALA A 114 12.52 17.91 0.22
N PRO A 115 12.90 18.92 1.04
CA PRO A 115 13.14 18.71 2.47
C PRO A 115 11.92 18.08 3.16
N LEU A 116 12.13 17.12 4.05
CA LEU A 116 11.04 16.45 4.77
C LEU A 116 10.09 17.44 5.48
N GLY A 117 10.62 18.54 6.02
CA GLY A 117 9.81 19.59 6.65
C GLY A 117 8.88 20.34 5.67
N GLU A 118 9.18 20.37 4.38
CA GLU A 118 8.31 20.97 3.34
C GLU A 118 7.17 20.01 2.98
N LEU A 119 7.52 18.75 2.69
CA LEU A 119 6.57 17.67 2.42
C LEU A 119 5.56 17.51 3.56
N LEU A 120 6.03 17.47 4.81
CA LEU A 120 5.19 17.39 6.01
C LEU A 120 4.34 18.65 6.25
N ASN A 121 4.70 19.79 5.67
CA ASN A 121 3.90 21.02 5.75
C ASN A 121 2.81 21.13 4.67
N SER A 122 2.77 20.22 3.69
CA SER A 122 1.72 20.17 2.67
C SER A 122 0.32 19.96 3.27
N PRO A 123 -0.76 20.43 2.62
CA PRO A 123 -2.13 20.26 3.12
C PRO A 123 -2.54 18.79 3.25
N GLY A 124 -2.17 17.94 2.28
CA GLY A 124 -2.47 16.51 2.29
C GLY A 124 -1.77 15.75 3.42
N ALA A 125 -0.49 16.02 3.67
CA ALA A 125 0.22 15.42 4.80
C ALA A 125 -0.34 15.92 6.13
N LYS A 126 -0.64 17.22 6.26
CA LYS A 126 -1.24 17.81 7.48
C LYS A 126 -2.58 17.18 7.85
N ALA A 127 -3.49 16.98 6.91
CA ALA A 127 -4.78 16.35 7.19
C ALA A 127 -4.64 14.94 7.81
N ILE A 128 -3.61 14.18 7.40
CA ILE A 128 -3.28 12.85 7.95
C ILE A 128 -2.56 12.96 9.30
N LEU A 129 -1.61 13.89 9.43
CA LEU A 129 -0.86 14.22 10.65
C LEU A 129 -1.76 14.62 11.81
N ASP A 130 -2.62 15.62 11.56
CA ASP A 130 -3.45 16.28 12.56
C ASP A 130 -4.66 15.43 12.98
N THR A 131 -4.79 14.22 12.42
CA THR A 131 -5.79 13.21 12.80
C THR A 131 -5.14 12.12 13.66
N PRO A 132 -5.19 12.18 15.01
CA PRO A 132 -4.33 11.37 15.87
C PRO A 132 -4.61 9.86 15.80
N SER A 133 -5.85 9.47 15.48
CA SER A 133 -6.23 8.07 15.27
C SER A 133 -5.57 7.47 14.03
N VAL A 134 -5.30 8.27 12.99
CA VAL A 134 -4.63 7.81 11.77
C VAL A 134 -3.12 7.74 12.00
N ALA A 135 -2.51 8.79 12.54
CA ALA A 135 -1.10 8.79 12.90
C ALA A 135 -0.75 7.65 13.88
N GLY A 136 -1.55 7.44 14.93
CA GLY A 136 -1.34 6.38 15.92
C GLY A 136 -1.53 4.97 15.35
N MET A 137 -2.54 4.76 14.51
CA MET A 137 -2.76 3.48 13.80
C MET A 137 -1.54 3.11 12.95
N VAL A 138 -0.99 4.06 12.19
CA VAL A 138 0.16 3.78 11.33
C VAL A 138 1.42 3.56 12.15
N LEU A 139 1.63 4.32 13.24
CA LEU A 139 2.76 4.06 14.15
C LEU A 139 2.74 2.61 14.64
N ALA A 140 1.62 2.18 15.24
CA ALA A 140 1.47 0.83 15.77
C ALA A 140 1.71 -0.22 14.67
N MET A 141 1.28 0.07 13.43
CA MET A 141 1.49 -0.80 12.27
C MET A 141 2.96 -0.84 11.81
N VAL A 142 3.72 0.25 11.91
CA VAL A 142 5.19 0.24 11.67
C VAL A 142 5.92 -0.49 12.80
N GLU A 143 5.64 -0.16 14.06
CA GLU A 143 6.31 -0.75 15.23
C GLU A 143 6.07 -2.28 15.33
N THR A 144 4.84 -2.74 15.09
CA THR A 144 4.47 -4.18 15.09
C THR A 144 5.10 -4.98 13.92
N ASN A 145 5.71 -4.29 12.96
CA ASN A 145 6.28 -4.88 11.75
C ASN A 145 7.74 -4.51 11.49
N LEU A 146 8.39 -3.75 12.39
CA LEU A 146 9.61 -3.00 12.07
C LEU A 146 10.75 -3.86 11.49
N ASP A 147 11.00 -5.03 12.07
CA ASP A 147 12.11 -5.91 11.64
C ASP A 147 11.79 -6.68 10.34
N ASP A 148 10.52 -7.03 10.12
CA ASP A 148 10.08 -7.66 8.88
C ASP A 148 10.04 -6.63 7.73
N LEU A 149 9.52 -5.43 7.99
CA LEU A 149 9.52 -4.30 7.07
C LEU A 149 10.95 -3.93 6.63
N GLN A 150 11.89 -3.81 7.58
CA GLN A 150 13.30 -3.57 7.24
C GLN A 150 13.90 -4.70 6.39
N THR A 151 13.48 -5.94 6.60
CA THR A 151 13.92 -7.10 5.80
C THR A 151 13.34 -7.02 4.39
N TYR A 152 12.02 -6.85 4.28
CA TYR A 152 11.27 -6.77 3.03
C TYR A 152 11.69 -5.58 2.15
N LEU A 153 11.98 -4.41 2.72
CA LEU A 153 12.49 -3.27 1.95
C LEU A 153 13.83 -3.60 1.28
N LYS A 154 14.72 -4.32 1.97
CA LYS A 154 16.03 -4.75 1.45
C LYS A 154 15.90 -5.87 0.41
N THR A 155 15.11 -6.91 0.70
CA THR A 155 15.06 -8.16 -0.10
C THR A 155 13.94 -8.24 -1.13
N GLY A 156 12.85 -7.50 -0.94
CA GLY A 156 11.57 -7.72 -1.63
C GLY A 156 10.72 -8.89 -1.06
N LYS A 157 11.14 -9.51 0.05
CA LYS A 157 10.47 -10.65 0.69
C LYS A 157 10.23 -10.43 2.18
N SER A 158 9.04 -10.78 2.64
CA SER A 158 8.57 -10.62 4.02
C SER A 158 8.47 -11.99 4.70
N PRO A 159 9.43 -12.40 5.54
CA PRO A 159 9.35 -13.67 6.29
C PRO A 159 8.04 -13.86 7.06
N LYS A 160 7.37 -12.79 7.47
CA LYS A 160 6.06 -12.79 8.16
C LYS A 160 4.86 -13.06 7.24
N TYR A 161 4.97 -12.78 5.94
CA TYR A 161 3.84 -12.80 5.00
C TYR A 161 4.07 -13.62 3.71
N ASP A 162 5.28 -14.14 3.45
CA ASP A 162 5.62 -14.97 2.27
C ASP A 162 4.81 -16.29 2.19
N SER A 163 4.18 -16.71 3.31
CA SER A 163 3.35 -17.91 3.42
C SER A 163 1.88 -17.73 3.03
N GLU A 164 1.41 -16.50 2.80
CA GLU A 164 -0.02 -16.17 2.60
C GLU A 164 -0.23 -15.63 1.17
N PRO A 165 -0.43 -16.50 0.17
CA PRO A 165 -0.33 -16.12 -1.24
C PRO A 165 -1.48 -15.26 -1.75
N ILE A 166 -2.57 -15.03 -0.99
CA ILE A 166 -3.59 -14.04 -1.37
C ILE A 166 -3.11 -12.59 -1.18
N LEU A 167 -2.12 -12.34 -0.30
CA LEU A 167 -1.69 -10.98 0.04
C LEU A 167 -1.03 -10.27 -1.14
N GLY A 168 -1.58 -9.12 -1.53
CA GLY A 168 -1.06 -8.34 -2.64
C GLY A 168 -2.10 -7.49 -3.35
N ARG A 169 -1.69 -7.03 -4.53
CA ARG A 169 -2.54 -6.39 -5.54
C ARG A 169 -2.74 -7.38 -6.68
N TRP A 170 -3.92 -7.32 -7.28
CA TRP A 170 -4.38 -8.28 -8.28
C TRP A 170 -5.13 -7.51 -9.36
N HIS A 171 -4.75 -7.69 -10.62
CA HIS A 171 -5.35 -7.02 -11.78
C HIS A 171 -6.04 -8.05 -12.68
N VAL A 172 -7.25 -7.74 -13.18
CA VAL A 172 -7.98 -8.70 -14.03
C VAL A 172 -7.25 -8.95 -15.34
N ASN A 173 -6.88 -10.21 -15.58
CA ASN A 173 -6.46 -10.68 -16.89
C ASN A 173 -7.73 -10.88 -17.74
N VAL A 174 -8.09 -9.86 -18.51
CA VAL A 174 -9.29 -9.86 -19.35
C VAL A 174 -9.26 -11.01 -20.37
N PRO A 175 -8.18 -11.28 -21.14
CA PRO A 175 -8.12 -12.43 -22.04
C PRO A 175 -8.33 -13.78 -21.36
N ALA A 176 -7.70 -14.03 -20.20
CA ALA A 176 -7.86 -15.28 -19.46
C ALA A 176 -9.27 -15.44 -18.87
N SER A 177 -9.88 -14.35 -18.41
CA SER A 177 -11.26 -14.34 -17.90
C SER A 177 -12.27 -14.60 -19.03
N LEU A 178 -12.08 -13.95 -20.18
CA LEU A 178 -12.91 -14.14 -21.37
C LEU A 178 -12.79 -15.57 -21.91
N ALA A 179 -11.58 -16.15 -21.92
CA ALA A 179 -11.36 -17.55 -22.30
C ALA A 179 -12.15 -18.54 -21.41
N VAL A 180 -12.30 -18.25 -20.11
CA VAL A 180 -13.13 -19.06 -19.20
C VAL A 180 -14.63 -18.87 -19.46
N GLU A 181 -15.11 -17.63 -19.62
CA GLU A 181 -16.53 -17.35 -19.90
C GLU A 181 -16.99 -17.92 -21.28
N THR A 182 -16.07 -17.97 -22.25
CA THR A 182 -16.34 -18.48 -23.61
C THR A 182 -16.07 -19.97 -23.78
N GLN A 183 -15.49 -20.65 -22.79
CA GLN A 183 -15.13 -22.09 -22.89
C GLN A 183 -16.33 -23.00 -23.17
N SER A 184 -17.54 -22.59 -22.78
CA SER A 184 -18.81 -23.30 -23.04
C SER A 184 -19.53 -22.86 -24.33
N GLN A 185 -18.97 -21.91 -25.09
CA GLN A 185 -19.63 -21.22 -26.21
C GLN A 185 -18.99 -21.60 -27.57
N THR A 186 -19.05 -22.88 -27.92
CA THR A 186 -18.30 -23.52 -29.02
C THR A 186 -18.50 -22.98 -30.44
N ASN A 187 -19.49 -22.11 -30.68
CA ASN A 187 -19.88 -21.64 -32.03
C ASN A 187 -19.98 -20.10 -32.15
N MET A 188 -19.22 -19.33 -31.36
CA MET A 188 -19.26 -17.86 -31.45
C MET A 188 -18.60 -17.33 -32.75
N PRO A 189 -19.28 -16.54 -33.59
CA PRO A 189 -18.66 -15.92 -34.77
C PRO A 189 -17.62 -14.87 -34.39
N LEU A 190 -16.51 -14.78 -35.16
CA LEU A 190 -15.40 -13.86 -34.86
C LEU A 190 -15.80 -12.39 -34.60
N PRO A 191 -16.72 -11.75 -35.37
CA PRO A 191 -17.14 -10.38 -35.08
C PRO A 191 -17.92 -10.25 -33.76
N ALA A 192 -18.62 -11.30 -33.33
CA ALA A 192 -19.30 -11.34 -32.03
C ALA A 192 -18.29 -11.51 -30.88
N PHE A 193 -17.25 -12.33 -31.09
CA PHE A 193 -16.15 -12.46 -30.13
C PHE A 193 -15.39 -11.13 -29.96
N GLN A 194 -15.02 -10.46 -31.05
CA GLN A 194 -14.36 -9.14 -31.01
C GLN A 194 -15.23 -8.07 -30.32
N GLY A 195 -16.55 -8.10 -30.54
CA GLY A 195 -17.49 -7.22 -29.83
C GLY A 195 -17.62 -7.54 -28.33
N LEU A 196 -17.47 -8.81 -27.95
CA LEU A 196 -17.45 -9.25 -26.55
C LEU A 196 -16.13 -8.88 -25.87
N GLU A 197 -15.00 -9.10 -26.53
CA GLU A 197 -13.65 -8.71 -26.09
C GLU A 197 -13.56 -7.20 -25.82
N ALA A 198 -13.99 -6.36 -26.77
CA ALA A 198 -14.03 -4.91 -26.59
C ALA A 198 -15.01 -4.45 -25.48
N LEU A 199 -16.08 -5.20 -25.22
CA LEU A 199 -16.98 -4.95 -24.09
C LEU A 199 -16.32 -5.33 -22.76
N TRP A 200 -15.62 -6.47 -22.71
CA TRP A 200 -14.94 -6.96 -21.52
C TRP A 200 -13.74 -6.10 -21.15
N GLU A 201 -12.95 -5.63 -22.11
CA GLU A 201 -11.82 -4.73 -21.85
C GLU A 201 -12.30 -3.41 -21.24
N ARG A 202 -13.33 -2.81 -21.83
CA ARG A 202 -14.01 -1.61 -21.32
C ARG A 202 -14.67 -1.82 -19.94
N ALA A 203 -15.04 -3.05 -19.61
CA ALA A 203 -15.71 -3.38 -18.35
C ALA A 203 -14.73 -3.75 -17.22
N TYR A 204 -13.69 -4.54 -17.53
CA TYR A 204 -12.87 -5.20 -16.52
C TYR A 204 -11.36 -4.89 -16.61
N GLY A 205 -10.87 -4.25 -17.68
CA GLY A 205 -9.44 -3.94 -17.86
C GLY A 205 -8.85 -2.99 -16.79
N ASN A 206 -9.70 -2.32 -16.00
CA ASN A 206 -9.30 -1.51 -14.85
C ASN A 206 -9.76 -2.09 -13.49
N THR A 207 -10.38 -3.28 -13.47
CA THR A 207 -10.80 -3.94 -12.23
C THR A 207 -9.59 -4.46 -11.47
N ARG A 208 -9.52 -4.16 -10.17
CA ARG A 208 -8.41 -4.50 -9.30
C ARG A 208 -8.90 -5.00 -7.95
N LEU A 209 -8.35 -6.12 -7.49
CA LEU A 209 -8.53 -6.62 -6.13
C LEU A 209 -7.26 -6.35 -5.31
N VAL A 210 -7.41 -5.96 -4.05
CA VAL A 210 -6.32 -5.78 -3.09
C VAL A 210 -6.71 -6.51 -1.81
N ALA A 211 -5.86 -7.43 -1.34
CA ALA A 211 -6.08 -8.18 -0.11
C ALA A 211 -4.92 -7.91 0.86
N ASP A 212 -5.26 -7.48 2.08
CA ASP A 212 -4.30 -6.99 3.07
C ASP A 212 -4.11 -7.94 4.26
N ALA A 213 -3.01 -7.78 4.98
CA ALA A 213 -2.63 -8.68 6.08
C ALA A 213 -3.44 -8.49 7.39
N ARG A 214 -4.57 -7.78 7.35
CA ARG A 214 -5.55 -7.67 8.44
C ARG A 214 -6.86 -8.39 8.12
N GLY A 215 -6.97 -9.02 6.95
CA GLY A 215 -8.20 -9.62 6.45
C GLY A 215 -9.05 -8.66 5.61
N GLU A 216 -8.63 -7.41 5.36
CA GLU A 216 -9.40 -6.49 4.52
C GLU A 216 -9.22 -6.82 3.03
N VAL A 217 -10.33 -6.82 2.28
CA VAL A 217 -10.32 -6.89 0.81
C VAL A 217 -10.99 -5.67 0.20
N PHE A 218 -10.41 -5.16 -0.87
CA PHE A 218 -10.90 -4.03 -1.66
C PHE A 218 -10.99 -4.48 -3.13
N LEU A 219 -12.10 -4.19 -3.78
CA LEU A 219 -12.35 -4.49 -5.19
C LEU A 219 -12.74 -3.17 -5.88
N ASP A 220 -11.77 -2.51 -6.51
CA ASP A 220 -12.01 -1.28 -7.28
C ASP A 220 -12.46 -1.60 -8.72
N ASN A 221 -13.31 -0.74 -9.27
CA ASN A 221 -13.78 -0.74 -10.66
C ASN A 221 -14.43 -2.07 -11.10
N MET A 222 -15.25 -2.72 -10.27
CA MET A 222 -16.00 -3.91 -10.69
C MET A 222 -17.17 -3.51 -11.60
N ALA A 223 -17.22 -4.02 -12.83
CA ALA A 223 -18.30 -3.69 -13.76
C ALA A 223 -19.60 -4.45 -13.50
N ASN A 224 -20.64 -3.68 -13.15
CA ASN A 224 -22.05 -4.02 -13.24
C ASN A 224 -22.55 -3.71 -14.66
N ILE A 225 -22.54 -4.71 -15.54
CA ILE A 225 -23.02 -4.60 -16.93
C ILE A 225 -24.54 -4.74 -16.96
N ARG A 226 -25.26 -3.66 -17.28
CA ARG A 226 -26.73 -3.64 -17.34
C ARG A 226 -27.21 -3.67 -18.79
N THR A 227 -27.82 -4.78 -19.19
CA THR A 227 -28.45 -4.97 -20.49
C THR A 227 -29.95 -4.66 -20.43
N ALA A 228 -30.45 -3.81 -21.34
CA ALA A 228 -31.88 -3.52 -21.46
C ALA A 228 -32.37 -3.76 -22.91
N PRO A 229 -33.61 -4.24 -23.13
CA PRO A 229 -34.12 -4.51 -24.47
C PRO A 229 -34.01 -3.29 -25.40
N LYS A 230 -33.45 -3.50 -26.60
CA LYS A 230 -33.24 -2.47 -27.63
C LYS A 230 -32.38 -1.26 -27.20
N ARG A 231 -31.51 -1.42 -26.19
CA ARG A 231 -30.51 -0.42 -25.78
C ARG A 231 -29.11 -1.03 -25.77
N MET A 232 -28.08 -0.20 -25.98
CA MET A 232 -26.68 -0.62 -25.78
C MET A 232 -26.45 -0.99 -24.30
N PRO A 233 -25.62 -2.00 -23.99
CA PRO A 233 -25.26 -2.32 -22.62
C PRO A 233 -24.56 -1.13 -21.94
N THR A 234 -25.07 -0.71 -20.79
CA THR A 234 -24.38 0.26 -19.94
C THR A 234 -23.47 -0.47 -18.97
N VAL A 235 -22.30 0.12 -18.72
CA VAL A 235 -21.33 -0.37 -17.73
C VAL A 235 -21.35 0.63 -16.58
N GLN A 236 -21.61 0.16 -15.36
CA GLN A 236 -21.45 0.94 -14.14
C GLN A 236 -20.31 0.33 -13.33
N MET A 237 -19.34 1.14 -12.91
CA MET A 237 -18.25 0.70 -12.06
C MET A 237 -18.66 0.84 -10.60
N GLU A 238 -18.57 -0.24 -9.84
CA GLU A 238 -18.78 -0.26 -8.40
C GLU A 238 -17.43 -0.54 -7.71
N ASN A 239 -17.14 0.18 -6.63
CA ASN A 239 -16.02 -0.11 -5.75
C ASN A 239 -16.58 -0.75 -4.47
N GLU A 240 -16.03 -1.89 -4.07
CA GLU A 240 -16.49 -2.65 -2.91
C GLU A 240 -15.35 -2.85 -1.91
N SER A 241 -15.67 -2.81 -0.62
CA SER A 241 -14.79 -3.27 0.44
C SER A 241 -15.46 -4.39 1.23
N GLY A 242 -14.65 -5.21 1.88
CA GLY A 242 -15.08 -6.46 2.47
C GLY A 242 -14.01 -7.08 3.37
N GLN A 243 -14.22 -8.34 3.75
CA GLN A 243 -13.24 -9.16 4.45
C GLN A 243 -12.95 -10.44 3.67
N TRP A 244 -11.72 -10.91 3.72
CA TRP A 244 -11.30 -12.22 3.21
C TRP A 244 -10.97 -13.18 4.36
N THR A 245 -11.22 -14.47 4.14
CA THR A 245 -10.87 -15.57 5.05
C THR A 245 -10.47 -16.81 4.23
N GLY A 246 -9.74 -17.74 4.84
CA GLY A 246 -9.19 -18.92 4.18
C GLY A 246 -7.76 -19.15 4.63
N ASP A 247 -7.15 -20.23 4.16
CA ASP A 247 -5.74 -20.53 4.35
C ASP A 247 -5.14 -21.24 3.12
N GLY A 248 -3.84 -21.04 2.91
CA GLY A 248 -3.09 -21.70 1.84
C GLY A 248 -3.52 -21.25 0.44
N LEU A 249 -4.45 -21.97 -0.19
CA LEU A 249 -4.78 -21.79 -1.62
C LEU A 249 -6.26 -21.48 -1.89
N ASP A 250 -7.17 -21.63 -0.92
CA ASP A 250 -8.63 -21.51 -1.11
C ASP A 250 -9.23 -20.50 -0.12
N TYR A 251 -10.00 -19.55 -0.65
CA TYR A 251 -10.41 -18.33 0.06
C TYR A 251 -11.90 -18.04 -0.12
N GLN A 252 -12.48 -17.33 0.85
CA GLN A 252 -13.82 -16.77 0.82
C GLN A 252 -13.75 -15.27 1.05
N PHE A 253 -14.47 -14.50 0.25
CA PHE A 253 -14.61 -13.06 0.38
C PHE A 253 -16.05 -12.69 0.72
N THR A 254 -16.22 -11.74 1.64
CA THR A 254 -17.52 -11.19 2.04
C THR A 254 -17.51 -9.68 1.79
N PHE A 255 -18.47 -9.19 1.02
CA PHE A 255 -18.62 -7.77 0.68
C PHE A 255 -19.98 -7.24 1.16
N GLY A 256 -20.18 -5.92 1.07
CA GLY A 256 -21.41 -5.26 1.51
C GLY A 256 -22.69 -5.86 0.91
N GLY A 257 -23.75 -5.99 1.73
CA GLY A 257 -25.06 -6.49 1.29
C GLY A 257 -25.13 -8.00 1.06
N ASN A 258 -24.39 -8.79 1.86
CA ASN A 258 -24.33 -10.27 1.77
C ASN A 258 -23.76 -10.81 0.44
N LYS A 259 -23.09 -9.96 -0.35
CA LYS A 259 -22.32 -10.39 -1.52
C LYS A 259 -21.16 -11.28 -1.06
N THR A 260 -20.99 -12.42 -1.70
CA THR A 260 -19.92 -13.39 -1.41
C THR A 260 -19.22 -13.82 -2.70
N ALA A 261 -17.94 -14.15 -2.57
CA ALA A 261 -17.12 -14.69 -3.65
C ALA A 261 -16.16 -15.77 -3.13
N ALA A 262 -15.81 -16.72 -3.99
CA ALA A 262 -14.80 -17.73 -3.70
C ALA A 262 -13.51 -17.43 -4.49
N GLY A 263 -12.35 -17.60 -3.84
CA GLY A 263 -11.03 -17.47 -4.44
C GLY A 263 -10.26 -18.78 -4.45
N LYS A 264 -9.47 -19.01 -5.49
CA LYS A 264 -8.37 -19.97 -5.46
C LYS A 264 -7.13 -19.37 -6.11
N THR A 265 -5.99 -19.42 -5.45
CA THR A 265 -4.73 -18.84 -5.98
C THR A 265 -3.54 -19.77 -5.77
N ASP A 266 -2.57 -19.68 -6.68
CA ASP A 266 -1.24 -20.30 -6.60
C ASP A 266 -0.13 -19.30 -6.19
N GLY A 267 -0.51 -18.05 -5.89
CA GLY A 267 0.39 -16.94 -5.57
C GLY A 267 0.80 -16.09 -6.77
N LEU A 268 0.55 -16.53 -8.01
CA LEU A 268 0.76 -15.75 -9.24
C LEU A 268 -0.58 -15.39 -9.90
N ARG A 269 -1.56 -16.29 -9.84
CA ARG A 269 -2.88 -16.17 -10.44
C ARG A 269 -3.99 -16.48 -9.45
N LEU A 270 -4.96 -15.58 -9.33
CA LEU A 270 -6.18 -15.73 -8.53
C LEU A 270 -7.37 -15.98 -9.45
N ARG A 271 -7.97 -17.18 -9.34
CA ARG A 271 -9.32 -17.45 -9.85
C ARG A 271 -10.34 -16.95 -8.83
N PHE A 272 -11.13 -15.97 -9.21
CA PHE A 272 -12.15 -15.32 -8.37
C PHE A 272 -13.54 -15.60 -8.94
N ILE A 273 -14.47 -16.08 -8.13
CA ILE A 273 -15.82 -16.46 -8.55
C ILE A 273 -16.85 -15.68 -7.74
N MET A 274 -17.58 -14.77 -8.40
CA MET A 274 -18.58 -13.89 -7.76
C MET A 274 -19.84 -13.79 -8.62
N ALA A 275 -21.02 -13.90 -8.01
CA ALA A 275 -22.32 -13.81 -8.68
C ALA A 275 -22.45 -14.70 -9.94
N GLY A 276 -21.82 -15.88 -9.94
CA GLY A 276 -21.80 -16.83 -11.06
C GLY A 276 -20.77 -16.55 -12.16
N LYS A 277 -20.07 -15.41 -12.13
CA LYS A 277 -18.97 -15.08 -13.04
C LYS A 277 -17.64 -15.57 -12.50
N THR A 278 -16.77 -16.09 -13.37
CA THR A 278 -15.35 -16.30 -13.05
C THR A 278 -14.52 -15.16 -13.64
N LEU A 279 -13.74 -14.47 -12.81
CA LEU A 279 -12.65 -13.59 -13.22
C LEU A 279 -11.32 -14.27 -12.89
N ILE A 280 -10.34 -14.05 -13.75
CA ILE A 280 -8.94 -14.43 -13.54
C ILE A 280 -8.18 -13.13 -13.29
N PHE A 281 -7.50 -13.05 -12.16
CA PHE A 281 -6.58 -11.98 -11.83
C PHE A 281 -5.14 -12.51 -11.81
N ASP A 282 -4.19 -11.69 -12.24
CA ASP A 282 -2.76 -11.89 -12.05
C ASP A 282 -2.21 -10.80 -11.11
N ARG A 283 -1.01 -10.97 -10.55
CA ARG A 283 -0.31 -9.92 -9.78
C ARG A 283 0.38 -8.90 -10.68
#